data_AF-A0A259ME25-F1
#
_entry.id   AF-A0A259ME25-F1
#
_cell.length_a   1.000
_cell.length_b   1.000
_cell.length_c   1.000
_cell.angle_alpha   90.00
_cell.angle_beta   90.00
_cell.angle_gamma   90.00
#
_symmetry.space_group_name_H-M   'P 1'
#
loop_
_entity.id
_entity.type
_entity.pdbx_description
1 polymer ?
#
loop_
_entity_poly.entity_id
_entity_poly.type
_entity_poly.pdbx_seq_one_letter_code
_entity_poly.pdbx_strand_id
1 'polypeptide(L)'
;MSHSRPCPGRECRPRELDASSGPNGPFRVHGRNLPRSHGGDAPDPLAVDAASSRGYDIGNIRVRKVEARDFEGTTLLATDTLVPAFLRNMALHGLGDRPRLLPRYTALGRDNIVDAFGGAPVDDHVALNFIEASCEALMSALLLNRRL
;
A
#
# COMPACT_ATOMS: atom_id res chain seq x y z
N MET A 1 27.71 -15.64 -6.31
CA MET A 1 27.90 -14.17 -6.27
C MET A 1 27.13 -13.54 -7.44
N SER A 2 25.83 -13.36 -7.29
CA SER A 2 25.02 -12.64 -8.29
C SER A 2 25.03 -11.16 -7.91
N HIS A 3 25.78 -10.37 -8.67
CA HIS A 3 25.84 -8.92 -8.52
C HIS A 3 24.64 -8.32 -9.25
N SER A 4 23.58 -7.98 -8.51
CA SER A 4 22.52 -7.10 -9.01
C SER A 4 23.12 -5.72 -9.24
N ARG A 5 23.44 -5.41 -10.50
CA ARG A 5 23.88 -4.07 -10.89
C ARG A 5 22.71 -3.09 -10.70
N PRO A 6 22.89 -1.95 -10.02
CA PRO A 6 21.88 -0.89 -10.03
C PRO A 6 21.82 -0.30 -11.45
N CYS A 7 20.62 -0.28 -12.04
CA CYS A 7 20.40 0.34 -13.34
C CYS A 7 20.72 1.84 -13.29
N PRO A 8 21.51 2.38 -14.23
CA PRO A 8 21.81 3.80 -14.28
C PRO A 8 20.70 4.51 -15.08
N GLY A 9 19.85 5.30 -14.42
CA GLY A 9 18.89 6.15 -15.11
C GLY A 9 17.78 6.67 -14.21
N ARG A 10 17.57 7.98 -14.22
CA ARG A 10 16.54 8.73 -13.47
C ARG A 10 15.09 8.47 -13.96
N GLU A 11 14.76 7.25 -14.39
CA GLU A 11 13.47 6.94 -15.02
C GLU A 11 12.72 5.75 -14.38
N CYS A 12 13.19 5.24 -13.25
CA CYS A 12 12.53 4.14 -12.54
C CYS A 12 11.37 4.66 -11.68
N ARG A 13 10.15 4.64 -12.24
CA ARG A 13 8.86 4.80 -11.53
C ARG A 13 8.38 3.45 -10.93
N PRO A 14 7.27 3.42 -10.17
CA PRO A 14 7.16 3.38 -8.71
C PRO A 14 7.25 1.96 -8.10
N ARG A 15 7.46 1.86 -6.77
CA ARG A 15 7.74 0.61 -6.03
C ARG A 15 6.83 0.47 -4.79
N GLU A 16 6.50 -0.78 -4.48
CA GLU A 16 5.47 -1.25 -3.55
C GLU A 16 5.67 -0.88 -2.06
N LEU A 17 4.57 -0.61 -1.36
CA LEU A 17 4.46 -0.60 0.10
C LEU A 17 3.24 -1.44 0.51
N ASP A 18 3.48 -2.59 1.15
CA ASP A 18 2.45 -3.37 1.87
C ASP A 18 2.53 -2.96 3.35
N ALA A 19 1.84 -1.88 3.72
CA ALA A 19 1.69 -1.51 5.12
C ALA A 19 0.54 -2.33 5.73
N SER A 20 0.83 -3.57 6.11
CA SER A 20 -0.16 -4.45 6.73
C SER A 20 -0.30 -4.15 8.23
N SER A 21 -1.52 -4.28 8.77
CA SER A 21 -1.78 -4.41 10.21
C SER A 21 -1.45 -5.82 10.74
N GLY A 22 -0.49 -6.50 10.12
CA GLY A 22 -0.14 -7.91 10.33
C GLY A 22 -0.86 -8.86 9.37
N PRO A 23 -0.36 -10.10 9.20
CA PRO A 23 -0.84 -11.05 8.19
C PRO A 23 -2.28 -11.56 8.40
N ASN A 24 -2.88 -11.35 9.57
CA ASN A 24 -4.24 -11.79 9.91
C ASN A 24 -5.20 -10.62 10.22
N GLY A 25 -4.83 -9.39 9.85
CA GLY A 25 -5.68 -8.22 10.05
C GLY A 25 -6.92 -8.25 9.14
N PRO A 26 -8.03 -7.61 9.56
CA PRO A 26 -9.24 -7.49 8.72
C PRO A 26 -9.03 -6.60 7.47
N PHE A 27 -7.92 -5.87 7.41
CA PHE A 27 -7.56 -4.98 6.31
C PHE A 27 -6.11 -5.20 5.86
N ARG A 28 -5.86 -5.03 4.56
CA ARG A 28 -4.51 -4.98 3.95
C ARG A 28 -4.41 -3.80 3.01
N VAL A 29 -3.32 -3.03 3.10
CA VAL A 29 -3.11 -1.84 2.26
C VAL A 29 -2.23 -2.20 1.06
N HIS A 30 -2.68 -1.82 -0.14
CA HIS A 30 -2.02 -2.11 -1.41
C HIS A 30 -1.76 -0.84 -2.21
N GLY A 31 -0.49 -0.68 -2.59
CA GLY A 31 -0.03 0.32 -3.55
C GLY A 31 -0.22 -0.09 -5.01
N ARG A 32 0.21 0.77 -5.93
CA ARG A 32 0.22 0.50 -7.38
C ARG A 32 1.38 -0.41 -7.76
N ASN A 33 1.08 -1.43 -8.57
CA ASN A 33 2.07 -2.35 -9.11
C ASN A 33 2.34 -2.09 -10.60
N LEU A 34 3.60 -2.13 -11.00
CA LEU A 34 4.01 -2.16 -12.41
C LEU A 34 4.09 -3.62 -12.92
N PRO A 35 3.98 -3.85 -14.23
CA PRO A 35 4.02 -5.19 -14.84
C PRO A 35 5.40 -5.89 -14.79
N ARG A 36 6.42 -5.33 -14.13
CA ARG A 36 7.68 -6.03 -13.82
C ARG A 36 7.64 -6.55 -12.38
N SER A 37 7.73 -7.87 -12.25
CA SER A 37 7.61 -8.61 -10.99
C SER A 37 8.79 -8.31 -10.05
N HIS A 38 8.53 -7.54 -8.98
CA HIS A 38 9.46 -7.27 -7.87
C HIS A 38 9.22 -8.17 -6.64
N GLY A 39 8.46 -9.25 -6.80
CA GLY A 39 8.15 -10.17 -5.70
C GLY A 39 9.42 -10.62 -4.97
N GLY A 40 9.48 -10.36 -3.66
CA GLY A 40 10.60 -10.66 -2.78
C GLY A 40 11.55 -9.49 -2.49
N ASP A 41 11.39 -8.33 -3.14
CA ASP A 41 12.18 -7.15 -2.83
C ASP A 41 11.86 -6.61 -1.41
N ALA A 42 12.85 -6.00 -0.77
CA ALA A 42 12.66 -5.22 0.45
C ALA A 42 12.00 -3.86 0.13
N PRO A 43 11.35 -3.20 1.10
CA PRO A 43 10.80 -1.87 0.91
C PRO A 43 11.92 -0.86 0.62
N ASP A 44 11.54 0.29 0.06
CA ASP A 44 12.50 1.35 -0.21
C ASP A 44 13.18 1.83 1.10
N PRO A 45 14.51 2.01 1.14
CA PRO A 45 15.20 2.46 2.34
C PRO A 45 14.68 3.79 2.90
N LEU A 46 14.25 4.74 2.05
CA LEU A 46 13.69 6.01 2.51
C LEU A 46 12.33 5.80 3.18
N ALA A 47 11.52 4.90 2.63
CA ALA A 47 10.27 4.49 3.28
C ALA A 47 10.53 3.78 4.61
N VAL A 48 11.55 2.91 4.70
CA VAL A 48 11.96 2.25 5.96
C VAL A 48 12.40 3.28 6.99
N ASP A 49 13.24 4.25 6.61
CA ASP A 49 13.72 5.30 7.50
C ASP A 49 12.57 6.19 7.99
N ALA A 50 11.69 6.61 7.08
CA ALA A 50 10.53 7.42 7.41
C ALA A 50 9.56 6.67 8.34
N ALA A 51 9.31 5.38 8.10
CA ALA A 51 8.48 4.53 8.95
C ALA A 51 9.11 4.30 10.34
N SER A 52 10.42 4.00 10.37
CA SER A 52 11.19 3.77 11.59
C SER A 52 11.19 5.00 12.50
N SER A 53 11.31 6.20 11.91
CA SER A 53 11.23 7.48 12.65
C SER A 53 9.90 7.69 13.41
N ARG A 54 8.87 6.92 13.05
CA ARG A 54 7.51 6.97 13.62
C ARG A 54 7.18 5.72 14.46
N GLY A 55 8.13 4.81 14.64
CA GLY A 55 7.95 3.59 15.42
C GLY A 55 7.35 2.41 14.65
N TYR A 56 7.29 2.46 13.32
CA TYR A 56 6.85 1.33 12.48
C TYR A 56 8.05 0.52 11.98
N ASP A 57 8.05 -0.79 12.21
CA ASP A 57 9.01 -1.71 11.57
C ASP A 57 8.40 -2.31 10.30
N ILE A 58 8.80 -1.75 9.15
CA ILE A 58 8.45 -2.29 7.84
C ILE A 58 9.63 -3.00 7.17
N GLY A 59 10.84 -2.97 7.73
CA GLY A 59 12.06 -3.47 7.08
C GLY A 59 12.03 -4.98 6.78
N ASN A 60 11.22 -5.71 7.53
CA ASN A 60 10.99 -7.15 7.36
C ASN A 60 9.88 -7.49 6.37
N ILE A 61 9.13 -6.51 5.87
CA ILE A 61 8.08 -6.72 4.87
C ILE A 61 8.73 -7.05 3.52
N ARG A 62 8.09 -7.94 2.76
CA ARG A 62 8.53 -8.28 1.41
C ARG A 62 7.42 -8.04 0.42
N VAL A 63 7.81 -7.38 -0.64
CA VAL A 63 6.98 -7.06 -1.80
C VAL A 63 6.40 -8.37 -2.34
N ARG A 64 5.08 -8.45 -2.54
CA ARG A 64 4.41 -9.64 -3.08
C ARG A 64 3.28 -9.26 -4.00
N LYS A 65 3.05 -10.12 -4.99
CA LYS A 65 1.87 -9.99 -5.83
C LYS A 65 0.60 -10.28 -5.03
N VAL A 66 -0.46 -9.53 -5.29
CA VAL A 66 -1.82 -9.87 -4.84
C VAL A 66 -2.29 -11.11 -5.61
N GLU A 67 -2.84 -12.06 -4.88
CA GLU A 67 -3.36 -13.32 -5.38
C GLU A 67 -4.85 -13.44 -5.10
N ALA A 68 -5.55 -14.31 -5.83
CA ALA A 68 -7.00 -14.48 -5.70
C ALA A 68 -7.46 -14.82 -4.26
N ARG A 69 -6.61 -15.54 -3.50
CA ARG A 69 -6.88 -15.88 -2.08
C ARG A 69 -6.88 -14.66 -1.16
N ASP A 70 -6.22 -13.56 -1.52
CA ASP A 70 -6.18 -12.35 -0.68
C ASP A 70 -7.56 -11.68 -0.57
N PHE A 71 -8.47 -11.98 -1.50
CA PHE A 71 -9.83 -11.47 -1.46
C PHE A 71 -10.69 -12.19 -0.41
N GLU A 72 -10.24 -13.34 0.11
CA GLU A 72 -10.94 -14.11 1.13
C GLU A 72 -10.62 -13.60 2.54
N GLY A 73 -11.65 -13.32 3.35
CA GLY A 73 -11.48 -12.99 4.77
C GLY A 73 -10.90 -11.61 5.09
N THR A 74 -10.34 -10.89 4.12
CA THR A 74 -9.70 -9.58 4.31
C THR A 74 -10.20 -8.55 3.31
N THR A 75 -10.37 -7.30 3.76
CA THR A 75 -10.66 -6.18 2.87
C THR A 75 -9.36 -5.57 2.34
N LEU A 76 -9.24 -5.48 1.02
CA LEU A 76 -8.09 -4.86 0.36
C LEU A 76 -8.31 -3.34 0.24
N LEU A 77 -7.36 -2.55 0.74
CA LEU A 77 -7.38 -1.09 0.76
C LEU A 77 -6.36 -0.55 -0.23
N ALA A 78 -6.83 0.07 -1.31
CA ALA A 78 -6.02 0.72 -2.33
C ALA A 78 -5.55 2.11 -1.90
N THR A 79 -4.30 2.47 -2.22
CA THR A 79 -3.76 3.82 -1.97
C THR A 79 -4.13 4.84 -3.05
N ASP A 80 -4.51 4.40 -4.25
CA ASP A 80 -4.89 5.27 -5.36
C ASP A 80 -5.99 4.66 -6.25
N THR A 81 -6.65 5.51 -7.03
CA THR A 81 -7.85 5.16 -7.84
C THR A 81 -7.63 4.13 -8.95
N LEU A 82 -6.40 3.87 -9.38
CA LEU A 82 -6.10 2.84 -10.38
C LEU A 82 -5.99 1.44 -9.77
N VAL A 83 -5.55 1.33 -8.52
CA VAL A 83 -5.37 0.03 -7.84
C VAL A 83 -6.68 -0.79 -7.77
N PRO A 84 -7.86 -0.23 -7.43
CA PRO A 84 -9.11 -0.99 -7.41
C PRO A 84 -9.47 -1.60 -8.76
N ALA A 85 -9.15 -0.94 -9.89
CA ALA A 85 -9.41 -1.50 -11.21
C ALA A 85 -8.57 -2.76 -11.45
N PHE A 86 -7.29 -2.75 -11.05
CA PHE A 86 -6.43 -3.93 -11.12
C PHE A 86 -6.91 -5.04 -10.17
N LEU A 87 -7.29 -4.70 -8.93
CA LEU A 87 -7.79 -5.67 -7.97
C LEU A 87 -9.11 -6.31 -8.44
N ARG A 88 -10.03 -5.52 -9.00
CA ARG A 88 -11.30 -6.03 -9.57
C ARG A 88 -11.08 -7.08 -10.65
N ASN A 89 -10.10 -6.88 -11.51
CA ASN A 89 -9.78 -7.83 -12.58
C ASN A 89 -9.17 -9.14 -12.05
N MET A 90 -8.63 -9.15 -10.83
CA MET A 90 -8.05 -10.34 -10.18
C MET A 90 -9.00 -11.01 -9.18
N ALA A 91 -10.10 -10.34 -8.81
CA ALA A 91 -11.01 -10.81 -7.80
C ALA A 91 -11.73 -12.10 -8.24
N LEU A 92 -11.91 -13.02 -7.29
CA LEU A 92 -12.80 -14.18 -7.48
C LEU A 92 -14.24 -13.70 -7.75
N HIS A 93 -15.04 -14.55 -8.41
CA HIS A 93 -16.45 -14.27 -8.68
C HIS A 93 -17.19 -13.84 -7.40
N GLY A 94 -17.86 -12.68 -7.47
CA GLY A 94 -18.60 -12.10 -6.34
C GLY A 94 -17.76 -11.25 -5.36
N LEU A 95 -16.43 -11.18 -5.52
CA LEU A 95 -15.55 -10.41 -4.64
C LEU A 95 -15.03 -9.09 -5.24
N GLY A 96 -15.44 -8.75 -6.46
CA GLY A 96 -14.99 -7.54 -7.17
C GLY A 96 -15.31 -6.22 -6.45
N ASP A 97 -16.32 -6.20 -5.59
CA ASP A 97 -16.71 -5.01 -4.83
C ASP A 97 -16.01 -4.88 -3.48
N ARG A 98 -15.16 -5.83 -3.08
CA ARG A 98 -14.42 -5.78 -1.81
C ARG A 98 -13.30 -4.72 -1.77
N PRO A 99 -12.52 -4.48 -2.82
CA PRO A 99 -11.49 -3.45 -2.79
C PRO A 99 -12.07 -2.06 -2.49
N ARG A 100 -11.50 -1.38 -1.48
CA ARG A 100 -11.85 -0.01 -1.09
C ARG A 100 -10.65 0.92 -1.29
N LEU A 101 -10.89 2.22 -1.36
CA LEU A 101 -9.84 3.23 -1.41
C LEU A 101 -9.57 3.75 0.01
N LEU A 102 -8.34 3.59 0.50
CA LEU A 102 -7.91 4.12 1.79
C LEU A 102 -8.08 5.65 1.91
N PRO A 103 -7.73 6.46 0.88
CA PRO A 103 -7.88 7.92 0.97
C PRO A 103 -9.32 8.41 1.17
N ARG A 104 -10.33 7.58 0.86
CA ARG A 104 -11.74 7.96 1.00
C ARG A 104 -12.19 8.11 2.45
N TYR A 105 -11.46 7.52 3.39
CA TYR A 105 -11.82 7.62 4.80
C TYR A 105 -11.40 8.96 5.41
N THR A 106 -10.48 9.69 4.79
CA THR A 106 -9.95 10.95 5.32
C THR A 106 -10.72 12.17 4.80
N ALA A 107 -10.75 13.24 5.59
CA ALA A 107 -11.29 14.53 5.18
C ALA A 107 -10.31 15.41 4.34
N LEU A 108 -9.13 14.90 3.97
CA LEU A 108 -8.11 15.65 3.22
C LEU A 108 -8.50 15.96 1.77
N GLY A 109 -9.63 15.44 1.28
CA GLY A 109 -10.19 15.77 -0.03
C GLY A 109 -9.35 15.30 -1.23
N ARG A 110 -8.54 14.26 -1.04
CA ARG A 110 -7.67 13.67 -2.07
C ARG A 110 -7.99 12.21 -2.25
N ASP A 111 -8.02 11.77 -3.51
CA ASP A 111 -8.35 10.38 -3.87
C ASP A 111 -7.13 9.45 -4.00
N ASN A 112 -5.93 10.02 -4.00
CA ASN A 112 -4.68 9.29 -4.22
C ASN A 112 -3.63 9.69 -3.18
N ILE A 113 -3.09 8.71 -2.47
CA ILE A 113 -1.79 8.84 -1.80
C ILE A 113 -0.74 8.77 -2.90
N VAL A 114 0.04 9.83 -3.06
CA VAL A 114 1.09 9.91 -4.09
C VAL A 114 2.20 8.95 -3.72
N ASP A 115 2.67 8.20 -4.70
CA ASP A 115 3.83 7.32 -4.54
C ASP A 115 5.10 8.17 -4.37
N ALA A 116 5.81 7.97 -3.27
CA ALA A 116 7.02 8.70 -2.91
C ALA A 116 8.27 8.18 -3.62
N PHE A 117 8.21 7.02 -4.26
CA PHE A 117 9.38 6.34 -4.81
C PHE A 117 10.11 7.18 -5.86
N GLY A 118 11.43 7.33 -5.68
CA GLY A 118 12.28 8.15 -6.55
C GLY A 118 12.10 9.66 -6.35
N GLY A 119 11.30 10.06 -5.36
CA GLY A 119 11.13 11.42 -4.91
C GLY A 119 12.23 11.88 -3.95
N ALA A 120 11.97 13.00 -3.28
CA ALA A 120 12.80 13.51 -2.19
C ALA A 120 12.49 12.72 -0.89
N PRO A 121 13.44 12.65 0.06
CA PRO A 121 13.20 11.96 1.34
C PRO A 121 11.95 12.42 2.10
N VAL A 122 11.52 13.68 1.90
CA VAL A 122 10.29 14.22 2.51
C VAL A 122 9.01 13.57 1.95
N ASP A 123 9.05 13.03 0.73
CA ASP A 123 7.87 12.50 0.06
C ASP A 123 7.34 11.24 0.77
N ASP A 124 8.22 10.39 1.31
CA ASP A 124 7.83 9.23 2.13
C ASP A 124 7.12 9.68 3.42
N HIS A 125 7.57 10.79 4.02
CA HIS A 125 6.89 11.36 5.18
C HIS A 125 5.51 11.92 4.81
N VAL A 126 5.37 12.54 3.63
CA VAL A 126 4.08 13.04 3.15
C VAL A 126 3.12 11.89 2.87
N ALA A 127 3.59 10.81 2.23
CA ALA A 127 2.81 9.61 1.98
C ALA A 127 2.35 8.95 3.29
N LEU A 128 3.27 8.78 4.26
CA LEU A 128 2.95 8.22 5.57
C LEU A 128 1.96 9.07 6.37
N ASN A 129 2.09 10.41 6.37
CA ASN A 129 1.12 11.29 7.01
C ASN A 129 -0.30 11.06 6.47
N PHE A 130 -0.42 10.85 5.16
CA PHE A 130 -1.69 10.61 4.52
C PHE A 130 -2.22 9.20 4.83
N ILE A 131 -1.36 8.18 4.81
CA ILE A 131 -1.72 6.81 5.22
C ILE A 131 -2.23 6.80 6.66
N GLU A 132 -1.52 7.44 7.59
CA GLU A 132 -1.90 7.53 9.01
C GLU A 132 -3.25 8.22 9.21
N ALA A 133 -3.44 9.40 8.61
CA ALA A 133 -4.72 10.12 8.68
C ALA A 133 -5.88 9.28 8.10
N SER A 134 -5.60 8.48 7.07
CA SER A 134 -6.58 7.56 6.50
C SER A 134 -6.91 6.40 7.42
N CYS A 135 -5.90 5.80 8.04
CA CYS A 135 -6.06 4.71 8.99
C CYS A 135 -6.82 5.16 10.25
N GLU A 136 -6.50 6.33 10.78
CA GLU A 136 -7.20 6.91 11.93
C GLU A 136 -8.69 7.13 11.63
N ALA A 137 -9.00 7.70 10.47
CA ALA A 137 -10.37 7.94 10.06
C ALA A 137 -11.13 6.63 9.74
N LEU A 138 -10.46 5.64 9.13
CA LEU A 138 -11.01 4.30 8.92
C LEU A 138 -11.35 3.64 10.26
N MET A 139 -10.43 3.66 11.23
CA MET A 139 -10.66 3.09 12.56
C MET A 139 -11.82 3.80 13.27
N SER A 140 -11.89 5.13 13.18
CA SER A 140 -13.02 5.90 13.72
C SER A 140 -14.34 5.49 13.07
N ALA A 141 -14.36 5.33 11.74
CA ALA A 141 -15.55 4.88 11.02
C ALA A 141 -15.99 3.47 11.42
N LEU A 142 -15.04 2.55 11.65
CA LEU A 142 -15.30 1.17 12.11
C LEU A 142 -15.84 1.10 13.54
N LEU A 143 -15.32 1.95 14.43
CA LEU A 143 -15.79 2.02 15.82
C LEU A 143 -17.20 2.61 15.90
N LEU A 144 -17.52 3.57 15.03
CA LEU A 144 -18.85 4.20 14.94
C LEU A 144 -19.87 3.30 14.22
N ASN A 145 -19.44 2.60 13.17
CA ASN A 145 -20.27 1.68 12.40
C ASN A 145 -19.77 0.24 12.57
N ARG A 146 -20.34 -0.49 13.55
CA ARG A 146 -20.07 -1.92 13.81
C ARG A 146 -20.42 -2.88 12.64
N ARG A 147 -20.66 -2.38 11.43
CA ARG A 147 -21.03 -3.12 10.23
C ARG A 147 -20.39 -2.47 9.00
N LEU A 148 -19.17 -2.87 8.67
CA LEU A 148 -18.66 -2.85 7.29
C LEU A 148 -18.60 -4.29 6.78
#